data_AF-A0A5J4X2M3-F1
#
_entry.id   AF-A0A5J4X2M3-F1
#
_cell.length_a   1.000
_cell.length_b   1.000
_cell.length_c   1.000
_cell.angle_alpha   90.00
_cell.angle_beta   90.00
_cell.angle_gamma   90.00
#
_symmetry.space_group_name_H-M   'P 1'
#
loop_
_entity.id
_entity.type
_entity.pdbx_description
1 polymer ?
#
loop_
_entity_poly.entity_id
_entity_poly.type
_entity_poly.pdbx_seq_one_letter_code
_entity_poly.pdbx_strand_id
1 'polypeptide(L)'
;MAKTITIYDIFEKYSGQYVVERVRFNSDNPNVFSVFQVYKFEKLELVDESKTDMFINDLTYGTIARENQEIFEYILNWIAFIAQNAGQKTRTAIILQRLQRICKNRFTDAISEMFSRYGQPNISMIEEFTGTFNSVVENVMFAVQNEMMNYNESKKGTAQEMKTINTDKTIRIYEKNQPRRRAENVINTIIVTNNDYPIQLDNSDGRYLVIKCKAVHRGEHEYFNKLSKGMDKDFYDNLLTFFLNRDISKFDPTYIPMTEAKKQLLSFS
;
A
#
# COMPACT_ATOMS: atom_id res chain seq x y z
N MET A 1 -38.51 12.03 -43.66
CA MET A 1 -37.57 10.94 -43.33
C MET A 1 -37.00 11.20 -41.96
N ALA A 2 -37.18 10.30 -41.00
CA ALA A 2 -36.54 10.42 -39.70
C ALA A 2 -35.03 10.24 -39.89
N LYS A 3 -34.23 11.22 -39.48
CA LYS A 3 -32.76 11.14 -39.54
C LYS A 3 -32.33 10.12 -38.48
N THR A 4 -31.66 9.04 -38.87
CA THR A 4 -31.12 8.06 -37.93
C THR A 4 -30.05 8.76 -37.09
N ILE A 5 -30.32 8.98 -35.81
CA ILE A 5 -29.36 9.52 -34.85
C ILE A 5 -28.58 8.35 -34.27
N THR A 6 -27.27 8.35 -34.42
CA THR A 6 -26.38 7.34 -33.84
C THR A 6 -25.89 7.79 -32.46
N ILE A 7 -25.37 6.83 -31.67
CA ILE A 7 -24.72 7.13 -30.39
C ILE A 7 -23.52 8.09 -30.60
N TYR A 8 -22.83 7.97 -31.74
CA TYR A 8 -21.75 8.86 -32.11
C TYR A 8 -22.23 10.30 -32.31
N ASP A 9 -23.36 10.51 -33.00
CA ASP A 9 -23.95 11.84 -33.20
C ASP A 9 -24.36 12.50 -31.86
N ILE A 10 -24.83 11.69 -30.90
CA ILE A 10 -25.13 12.15 -29.54
C ILE A 10 -23.84 12.53 -28.81
N PHE A 11 -22.80 11.70 -28.90
CA PHE A 11 -21.52 11.96 -28.24
C PHE A 11 -20.84 13.21 -28.79
N GLU A 12 -20.78 13.42 -30.10
CA GLU A 12 -20.22 14.65 -30.68
C GLU A 12 -20.99 15.90 -30.22
N LYS A 13 -22.33 15.86 -30.32
CA LYS A 13 -23.20 16.98 -29.97
C LYS A 13 -23.08 17.41 -28.51
N TYR A 14 -22.85 16.46 -27.61
CA TYR A 14 -22.75 16.72 -26.17
C TYR A 14 -21.33 16.54 -25.61
N SER A 15 -20.31 16.38 -26.47
CA SER A 15 -18.92 16.15 -26.07
C SER A 15 -18.39 17.17 -25.06
N GLY A 16 -18.76 18.45 -25.23
CA GLY A 16 -18.45 19.53 -24.31
C GLY A 16 -19.05 19.41 -22.90
N GLN A 17 -20.12 18.63 -22.74
CA GLN A 17 -20.75 18.33 -21.44
C GLN A 17 -20.06 17.18 -20.70
N TYR A 18 -19.19 16.43 -21.38
CA TYR A 18 -18.37 15.35 -20.80
C TYR A 18 -16.93 15.81 -20.53
N VAL A 19 -16.66 17.11 -20.62
CA VAL A 19 -15.36 17.68 -20.28
C VAL A 19 -15.29 17.83 -18.77
N VAL A 20 -14.44 17.03 -18.15
CA VAL A 20 -14.03 17.25 -16.76
C VAL A 20 -12.89 18.24 -16.73
N GLU A 21 -12.87 19.11 -15.72
CA GLU A 21 -11.83 20.13 -15.58
C GLU A 21 -10.44 19.48 -15.43
N ARG A 22 -10.38 18.39 -14.64
CA ARG A 22 -9.17 17.59 -14.33
C ARG A 22 -9.53 16.16 -13.95
N VAL A 23 -8.53 15.29 -13.97
CA VAL A 23 -8.57 13.94 -13.36
C VAL A 23 -7.85 14.01 -12.01
N ARG A 24 -8.46 13.44 -10.97
CA ARG A 24 -7.88 13.26 -9.63
C ARG A 24 -8.04 11.82 -9.20
N PHE A 25 -7.18 11.35 -8.30
CA PHE A 25 -7.31 10.02 -7.74
C PHE A 25 -8.62 9.89 -6.97
N ASN A 26 -8.89 10.78 -6.01
CA ASN A 26 -10.15 10.78 -5.26
C ASN A 26 -10.66 12.23 -5.11
N SER A 27 -11.90 12.50 -5.49
CA SER A 27 -12.48 13.85 -5.38
C SER A 27 -14.00 13.82 -5.31
N ASP A 28 -14.56 14.61 -4.40
CA ASP A 28 -16.01 14.85 -4.29
C ASP A 28 -16.50 15.99 -5.22
N ASN A 29 -15.59 16.62 -5.98
CA ASN A 29 -15.96 17.70 -6.90
C ASN A 29 -16.61 17.11 -8.17
N PRO A 30 -17.88 17.43 -8.48
CA PRO A 30 -18.59 16.88 -9.64
C PRO A 30 -17.96 17.25 -10.99
N ASN A 31 -17.14 18.31 -11.05
CA ASN A 31 -16.44 18.73 -12.27
C ASN A 31 -15.09 18.01 -12.48
N VAL A 32 -14.69 17.14 -11.54
CA VAL A 32 -13.42 16.40 -11.57
C VAL A 32 -13.72 14.92 -11.73
N PHE A 33 -13.03 14.25 -12.65
CA PHE A 33 -13.13 12.80 -12.76
C PHE A 33 -12.31 12.13 -11.65
N SER A 34 -12.99 11.39 -10.76
CA SER A 34 -12.38 10.57 -9.71
C SER A 34 -12.03 9.18 -10.24
N VAL A 35 -10.76 8.80 -10.16
CA VAL A 35 -10.31 7.43 -10.53
C VAL A 35 -10.69 6.40 -9.46
N PHE A 36 -10.66 6.83 -8.20
CA PHE A 36 -11.16 6.10 -7.06
C PHE A 36 -12.69 6.09 -7.15
N GLN A 37 -13.24 4.89 -7.03
CA GLN A 37 -14.67 4.64 -7.11
C GLN A 37 -15.11 4.06 -5.78
N VAL A 38 -14.98 2.74 -5.65
CA VAL A 38 -15.29 1.99 -4.44
C VAL A 38 -14.27 0.87 -4.27
N TYR A 39 -14.15 0.37 -3.04
CA TYR A 39 -13.44 -0.87 -2.78
C TYR A 39 -14.15 -2.06 -3.43
N LYS A 40 -13.39 -3.13 -3.71
CA LYS A 40 -13.93 -4.40 -4.21
C LYS A 40 -14.83 -5.07 -3.16
N PHE A 41 -14.45 -4.94 -1.89
CA PHE A 41 -15.13 -5.52 -0.75
C PHE A 41 -16.09 -4.50 -0.11
N GLU A 42 -17.12 -5.02 0.55
CA GLU A 42 -18.23 -4.24 1.05
C GLU A 42 -18.04 -3.87 2.52
N LYS A 43 -18.40 -2.64 2.86
CA LYS A 43 -18.46 -2.21 4.26
C LYS A 43 -19.70 -2.84 4.91
N LEU A 44 -19.50 -3.59 5.98
CA LEU A 44 -20.54 -4.20 6.79
C LEU A 44 -21.02 -3.24 7.89
N GLU A 45 -22.21 -3.51 8.44
CA GLU A 45 -22.73 -2.77 9.60
C GLU A 45 -21.97 -3.10 10.89
N LEU A 46 -21.63 -4.39 11.06
CA LEU A 46 -20.91 -4.92 12.20
C LEU A 46 -19.74 -5.78 11.71
N VAL A 47 -18.63 -5.75 12.45
CA VAL A 47 -17.47 -6.58 12.21
C VAL A 47 -17.62 -7.88 13.00
N ASP A 48 -17.53 -9.01 12.32
CA ASP A 48 -17.29 -10.31 12.96
C ASP A 48 -15.78 -10.51 13.13
N GLU A 49 -15.28 -10.15 14.32
CA GLU A 49 -13.87 -10.23 14.65
C GLU A 49 -13.29 -11.64 14.48
N SER A 50 -14.13 -12.69 14.65
CA SER A 50 -13.70 -14.09 14.52
C SER A 50 -13.19 -14.44 13.12
N LYS A 51 -13.67 -13.71 12.09
CA LYS A 51 -13.21 -13.86 10.72
C LYS A 51 -11.80 -13.32 10.53
N THR A 52 -11.49 -12.20 11.19
CA THR A 52 -10.21 -11.48 11.03
C THR A 52 -9.16 -11.86 12.08
N ASP A 53 -9.56 -12.58 13.13
CA ASP A 53 -8.74 -12.88 14.32
C ASP A 53 -7.36 -13.47 13.97
N MET A 54 -7.30 -14.50 13.12
CA MET A 54 -6.02 -15.09 12.70
C MET A 54 -5.11 -14.09 11.96
N PHE A 55 -5.68 -13.16 11.21
CA PHE A 55 -4.90 -12.14 10.52
C PHE A 55 -4.43 -11.03 11.48
N ILE A 56 -5.33 -10.55 12.34
CA ILE A 56 -5.08 -9.43 13.26
C ILE A 56 -4.21 -9.87 14.44
N ASN A 57 -4.61 -10.92 15.16
CA ASN A 57 -3.98 -11.32 16.40
C ASN A 57 -2.80 -12.30 16.19
N ASP A 58 -2.97 -13.35 15.40
CA ASP A 58 -1.88 -14.33 15.21
C ASP A 58 -0.79 -13.79 14.27
N LEU A 59 -1.18 -13.39 13.06
CA LEU A 59 -0.23 -12.93 12.06
C LEU A 59 0.28 -11.52 12.38
N THR A 60 -0.60 -10.53 12.54
CA THR A 60 -0.16 -9.14 12.67
C THR A 60 0.43 -8.86 14.05
N TYR A 61 -0.26 -9.18 15.15
CA TYR A 61 0.29 -8.98 16.51
C TYR A 61 1.40 -9.98 16.84
N GLY A 62 1.12 -11.29 16.75
CA GLY A 62 2.06 -12.35 17.16
C GLY A 62 3.33 -12.43 16.30
N THR A 63 3.18 -12.33 14.98
CA THR A 63 4.29 -12.57 14.04
C THR A 63 4.97 -11.28 13.57
N ILE A 64 4.20 -10.32 13.04
CA ILE A 64 4.75 -9.07 12.47
C ILE A 64 5.19 -8.12 13.59
N ALA A 65 4.27 -7.72 14.47
CA ALA A 65 4.54 -6.79 15.56
C ALA A 65 5.33 -7.41 16.73
N ARG A 66 5.47 -8.74 16.76
CA ARG A 66 6.21 -9.49 17.78
C ARG A 66 5.67 -9.26 19.19
N GLU A 67 4.35 -9.30 19.34
CA GLU A 67 3.68 -9.11 20.62
C GLU A 67 3.99 -7.72 21.24
N ASN A 68 4.41 -6.75 20.41
CA ASN A 68 4.62 -5.36 20.83
C ASN A 68 3.39 -4.52 20.47
N GLN A 69 2.68 -4.08 21.51
CA GLN A 69 1.44 -3.31 21.35
C GLN A 69 1.64 -2.01 20.57
N GLU A 70 2.71 -1.26 20.85
CA GLU A 70 2.96 0.03 20.19
C GLU A 70 3.16 -0.14 18.67
N ILE A 71 3.95 -1.14 18.27
CA ILE A 71 4.16 -1.49 16.86
C ILE A 71 2.86 -1.98 16.22
N PHE A 72 2.11 -2.82 16.93
CA PHE A 72 0.83 -3.36 16.45
C PHE A 72 -0.20 -2.27 16.19
N GLU A 73 -0.41 -1.38 17.15
CA GLU A 73 -1.32 -0.24 17.03
C GLU A 73 -0.91 0.68 15.87
N TYR A 74 0.40 0.95 15.73
CA TYR A 74 0.91 1.74 14.61
C TYR A 74 0.60 1.07 13.27
N ILE A 75 0.84 -0.24 13.11
CA ILE A 75 0.55 -0.96 11.86
C ILE A 75 -0.93 -0.86 11.51
N LEU A 76 -1.82 -1.13 12.48
CA LEU A 76 -3.26 -1.11 12.23
C LEU A 76 -3.75 0.31 11.89
N ASN A 77 -3.27 1.32 12.61
CA ASN A 77 -3.60 2.72 12.34
C ASN A 77 -3.06 3.18 10.98
N TRP A 78 -1.86 2.72 10.59
CA TRP A 78 -1.26 3.04 9.30
C TRP A 78 -2.07 2.47 8.13
N ILE A 79 -2.53 1.21 8.25
CA ILE A 79 -3.41 0.59 7.24
C ILE A 79 -4.78 1.28 7.22
N ALA A 80 -5.36 1.55 8.39
CA ALA A 80 -6.63 2.27 8.51
C ALA A 80 -6.55 3.67 7.88
N PHE A 81 -5.44 4.40 8.08
CA PHE A 81 -5.24 5.70 7.46
C PHE A 81 -5.34 5.63 5.95
N ILE A 82 -4.73 4.63 5.32
CA ILE A 82 -4.75 4.44 3.86
C ILE A 82 -6.16 4.09 3.38
N ALA A 83 -6.87 3.23 4.11
CA ALA A 83 -8.24 2.83 3.77
C ALA A 83 -9.27 3.97 3.95
N GLN A 84 -9.12 4.80 4.99
CA GLN A 84 -10.05 5.90 5.26
C GLN A 84 -9.75 7.15 4.42
N ASN A 85 -8.49 7.35 4.03
CA ASN A 85 -8.05 8.55 3.31
C ASN A 85 -7.57 8.19 1.89
N ALA A 86 -8.44 7.60 1.08
CA ALA A 86 -8.12 7.23 -0.29
C ALA A 86 -7.60 8.44 -1.08
N GLY A 87 -6.39 8.31 -1.64
CA GLY A 87 -5.68 9.40 -2.33
C GLY A 87 -4.69 10.17 -1.47
N GLN A 88 -4.58 9.87 -0.17
CA GLN A 88 -3.59 10.48 0.72
C GLN A 88 -2.40 9.54 0.97
N LYS A 89 -1.24 10.16 1.24
CA LYS A 89 -0.02 9.46 1.63
C LYS A 89 0.21 9.62 3.12
N THR A 90 0.60 8.53 3.77
CA THR A 90 1.13 8.54 5.14
C THR A 90 2.47 9.25 5.23
N ARG A 91 3.20 9.36 4.10
CA ARG A 91 4.58 9.88 4.01
C ARG A 91 5.60 9.04 4.78
N THR A 92 5.19 7.86 5.21
CA THR A 92 6.00 6.88 5.90
C THR A 92 5.88 5.52 5.22
N ALA A 93 6.79 4.62 5.53
CA ALA A 93 6.84 3.26 4.99
C ALA A 93 7.22 2.27 6.07
N ILE A 94 6.79 1.02 5.89
CA ILE A 94 7.10 -0.08 6.82
C ILE A 94 8.13 -1.00 6.16
N ILE A 95 9.19 -1.33 6.88
CA ILE A 95 10.21 -2.29 6.46
C ILE A 95 10.08 -3.55 7.29
N LEU A 96 9.74 -4.66 6.65
CA LEU A 96 9.67 -5.99 7.26
C LEU A 96 10.96 -6.75 6.96
N GLN A 97 11.86 -6.80 7.95
CA GLN A 97 13.14 -7.52 7.93
C GLN A 97 13.02 -8.90 8.56
N ARG A 98 13.73 -9.90 8.02
CA ARG A 98 13.78 -11.31 8.49
C ARG A 98 12.41 -12.00 8.67
N LEU A 99 12.36 -13.33 8.70
CA LEU A 99 11.19 -14.24 8.63
C LEU A 99 11.21 -15.05 7.34
N GLN A 100 10.64 -16.25 7.37
CA GLN A 100 10.36 -17.03 6.17
C GLN A 100 9.42 -16.19 5.29
N ARG A 101 9.76 -15.99 4.01
CA ARG A 101 9.03 -15.10 3.09
C ARG A 101 7.52 -15.29 3.12
N ILE A 102 7.07 -16.52 3.37
CA ILE A 102 5.67 -16.93 3.43
C ILE A 102 4.84 -16.01 4.34
N CYS A 103 5.19 -15.80 5.62
CA CYS A 103 4.34 -15.02 6.53
C CYS A 103 4.23 -13.55 6.12
N LYS A 104 5.35 -12.93 5.72
CA LYS A 104 5.34 -11.53 5.28
C LYS A 104 4.49 -11.36 4.03
N ASN A 105 4.68 -12.26 3.07
CA ASN A 105 3.90 -12.26 1.85
C ASN A 105 2.42 -12.46 2.18
N ARG A 106 2.04 -13.41 3.05
CA ARG A 106 0.63 -13.56 3.48
C ARG A 106 0.06 -12.29 4.09
N PHE A 107 0.84 -11.59 4.92
CA PHE A 107 0.42 -10.31 5.50
C PHE A 107 0.23 -9.23 4.42
N THR A 108 1.22 -9.04 3.55
CA THR A 108 1.18 -8.00 2.52
C THR A 108 0.20 -8.31 1.38
N ASP A 109 0.05 -9.58 1.01
CA ASP A 109 -0.85 -10.07 -0.02
C ASP A 109 -2.31 -9.85 0.40
N ALA A 110 -2.65 -10.12 1.66
CA ALA A 110 -3.99 -9.86 2.18
C ALA A 110 -4.33 -8.35 2.16
N ILE A 111 -3.39 -7.48 2.56
CA ILE A 111 -3.60 -6.03 2.49
C ILE A 111 -3.72 -5.57 1.03
N SER A 112 -2.86 -6.09 0.15
CA SER A 112 -2.92 -5.75 -1.27
C SER A 112 -4.22 -6.22 -1.92
N GLU A 113 -4.71 -7.42 -1.60
CA GLU A 113 -5.97 -7.93 -2.10
C GLU A 113 -7.15 -7.12 -1.56
N MET A 114 -7.14 -6.73 -0.28
CA MET A 114 -8.13 -5.83 0.30
C MET A 114 -8.29 -4.52 -0.50
N PHE A 115 -7.17 -3.95 -0.97
CA PHE A 115 -7.17 -2.79 -1.86
C PHE A 115 -7.40 -3.14 -3.35
N SER A 116 -7.23 -4.40 -3.72
CA SER A 116 -7.47 -4.99 -5.05
C SER A 116 -6.85 -4.15 -6.17
N ARG A 117 -7.66 -3.54 -7.04
CA ARG A 117 -7.21 -2.67 -8.15
C ARG A 117 -6.34 -1.48 -7.73
N TYR A 118 -6.37 -1.10 -6.46
CA TYR A 118 -5.54 -0.03 -5.90
C TYR A 118 -4.32 -0.58 -5.13
N GLY A 119 -4.16 -1.90 -5.07
CA GLY A 119 -3.04 -2.60 -4.47
C GLY A 119 -2.10 -3.17 -5.53
N GLN A 120 -0.79 -3.10 -5.29
CA GLN A 120 0.23 -3.76 -6.09
C GLN A 120 1.02 -4.73 -5.20
N PRO A 121 0.73 -6.05 -5.25
CA PRO A 121 1.28 -7.03 -4.30
C PRO A 121 2.77 -7.32 -4.51
N ASN A 122 3.35 -6.91 -5.64
CA ASN A 122 4.78 -7.08 -5.86
C ASN A 122 5.33 -6.05 -6.84
N ILE A 123 6.23 -5.21 -6.35
CA ILE A 123 7.14 -4.40 -7.14
C ILE A 123 8.55 -4.87 -6.82
N SER A 124 9.18 -5.49 -7.83
CA SER A 124 10.48 -6.15 -7.67
C SER A 124 11.65 -5.21 -7.86
N MET A 125 11.45 -4.13 -8.61
CA MET A 125 12.49 -3.22 -9.07
C MET A 125 12.09 -1.78 -8.73
N ILE A 126 13.03 -0.99 -8.21
CA ILE A 126 12.74 0.43 -7.95
C ILE A 126 12.46 1.18 -9.27
N GLU A 127 13.03 0.68 -10.37
CA GLU A 127 12.87 1.19 -11.72
C GLU A 127 11.42 1.09 -12.20
N GLU A 128 10.58 0.28 -11.57
CA GLU A 128 9.14 0.30 -11.82
C GLU A 128 8.46 1.56 -11.25
N PHE A 129 9.12 2.28 -10.34
CA PHE A 129 8.73 3.63 -9.91
C PHE A 129 9.44 4.73 -10.71
N THR A 130 10.74 4.59 -10.98
CA THR A 130 11.60 5.67 -11.48
C THR A 130 11.99 5.57 -12.96
N GLY A 131 11.79 4.40 -13.57
CA GLY A 131 12.26 4.07 -14.92
C GLY A 131 11.36 4.55 -16.07
N THR A 132 11.73 4.12 -17.28
CA THR A 132 11.15 4.58 -18.55
C THR A 132 9.73 4.06 -18.82
N PHE A 133 9.29 3.00 -18.13
CA PHE A 133 7.93 2.47 -18.23
C PHE A 133 7.42 2.11 -16.84
N ASN A 134 6.64 3.02 -16.25
CA ASN A 134 6.22 2.98 -14.85
C ASN A 134 4.71 3.23 -14.68
N SER A 135 3.89 2.90 -15.68
CA SER A 135 2.43 3.00 -15.54
C SER A 135 1.85 2.07 -14.47
N VAL A 136 2.61 1.03 -14.07
CA VAL A 136 2.24 0.08 -13.01
C VAL A 136 2.04 0.73 -11.64
N VAL A 137 2.61 1.92 -11.41
CA VAL A 137 2.46 2.67 -10.16
C VAL A 137 1.43 3.81 -10.25
N GLU A 138 0.81 4.01 -11.42
CA GLU A 138 -0.25 5.00 -11.58
C GLU A 138 -1.55 4.52 -10.90
N ASN A 139 -2.20 5.40 -10.13
CA ASN A 139 -3.44 5.11 -9.41
C ASN A 139 -3.33 3.95 -8.39
N VAL A 140 -2.13 3.67 -7.90
CA VAL A 140 -1.89 2.67 -6.84
C VAL A 140 -1.88 3.36 -5.47
N MET A 141 -2.67 2.86 -4.53
CA MET A 141 -2.72 3.34 -3.12
C MET A 141 -1.75 2.60 -2.21
N PHE A 142 -1.55 1.31 -2.47
CA PHE A 142 -0.72 0.43 -1.64
C PHE A 142 0.18 -0.41 -2.52
N ALA A 143 1.47 -0.45 -2.22
CA ALA A 143 2.43 -1.25 -2.96
C ALA A 143 3.37 -2.01 -2.02
N VAL A 144 3.67 -3.24 -2.41
CA VAL A 144 4.62 -4.09 -1.70
C VAL A 144 5.89 -4.17 -2.52
N GLN A 145 7.01 -3.79 -1.92
CA GLN A 145 8.31 -3.93 -2.55
C GLN A 145 9.01 -5.16 -1.99
N ASN A 146 9.07 -6.22 -2.77
CA ASN A 146 9.68 -7.47 -2.35
C ASN A 146 11.10 -7.56 -2.90
N GLU A 147 12.07 -7.78 -2.01
CA GLU A 147 13.50 -7.89 -2.37
C GLU A 147 13.96 -6.70 -3.22
N MET A 148 14.16 -5.53 -2.62
CA MET A 148 14.74 -4.37 -3.31
C MET A 148 16.08 -4.76 -3.96
N MET A 149 16.02 -5.12 -5.25
CA MET A 149 17.13 -5.59 -6.05
C MET A 149 17.57 -4.45 -6.97
N ASN A 150 18.26 -3.45 -6.42
CA ASN A 150 19.03 -2.55 -7.27
C ASN A 150 20.43 -3.15 -7.43
N TYR A 151 20.59 -4.07 -8.39
CA TYR A 151 21.88 -4.73 -8.65
C TYR A 151 23.02 -3.75 -8.95
N ASN A 152 22.70 -2.52 -9.38
CA ASN A 152 23.65 -1.53 -9.88
C ASN A 152 23.74 -0.23 -9.06
N GLU A 153 22.89 -0.02 -8.04
CA GLU A 153 22.90 1.21 -7.24
C GLU A 153 23.38 1.00 -5.80
N SER A 154 23.99 2.04 -5.24
CA SER A 154 24.28 2.06 -3.82
C SER A 154 22.98 2.08 -2.99
N LYS A 155 22.98 1.42 -1.83
CA LYS A 155 21.86 1.45 -0.87
C LYS A 155 21.42 2.88 -0.49
N LYS A 156 22.33 3.84 -0.58
CA LYS A 156 22.08 5.27 -0.37
C LYS A 156 21.28 5.90 -1.52
N GLY A 157 21.57 5.53 -2.76
CA GLY A 157 20.80 5.93 -3.94
C GLY A 157 19.36 5.44 -3.85
N THR A 158 19.18 4.14 -3.62
CA THR A 158 17.87 3.52 -3.36
C THR A 158 17.10 4.21 -2.24
N ALA A 159 17.76 4.53 -1.12
CA ALA A 159 17.12 5.24 -0.01
C ALA A 159 16.62 6.64 -0.42
N GLN A 160 17.38 7.35 -1.26
CA GLN A 160 17.00 8.68 -1.76
C GLN A 160 15.79 8.61 -2.69
N GLU A 161 15.75 7.65 -3.61
CA GLU A 161 14.59 7.44 -4.49
C GLU A 161 13.34 7.10 -3.70
N MET A 162 13.47 6.22 -2.70
CA MET A 162 12.36 5.86 -1.81
C MET A 162 11.84 7.03 -0.98
N LYS A 163 12.73 7.92 -0.50
CA LYS A 163 12.30 9.16 0.16
C LYS A 163 11.42 9.99 -0.78
N THR A 164 11.82 10.13 -2.03
CA THR A 164 11.06 10.84 -3.06
C THR A 164 9.70 10.17 -3.29
N ILE A 165 9.67 8.85 -3.56
CA ILE A 165 8.43 8.07 -3.78
C ILE A 165 7.48 8.20 -2.59
N ASN A 166 7.98 8.16 -1.36
CA ASN A 166 7.17 8.23 -0.16
C ASN A 166 6.68 9.66 0.15
N THR A 167 7.34 10.72 -0.32
CA THR A 167 6.99 12.10 0.08
C THR A 167 6.40 12.96 -1.03
N ASP A 168 6.77 12.73 -2.29
CA ASP A 168 6.30 13.53 -3.41
C ASP A 168 4.82 13.30 -3.67
N LYS A 169 4.11 14.39 -3.97
CA LYS A 169 2.67 14.38 -4.29
C LYS A 169 2.38 14.01 -5.74
N THR A 170 3.39 14.03 -6.61
CA THR A 170 3.22 13.74 -8.04
C THR A 170 4.33 12.85 -8.55
N ILE A 171 3.97 11.92 -9.44
CA ILE A 171 4.91 11.05 -10.14
C ILE A 171 4.79 11.29 -11.64
N ARG A 172 5.90 11.15 -12.37
CA ARG A 172 5.89 11.18 -13.83
C ARG A 172 5.60 9.79 -14.34
N ILE A 173 4.55 9.64 -15.14
CA ILE A 173 4.16 8.38 -15.74
C ILE A 173 4.61 8.33 -17.19
N TYR A 174 5.27 7.24 -17.51
CA TYR A 174 5.75 6.88 -18.84
C TYR A 174 5.09 5.55 -19.21
N GLU A 175 4.30 5.58 -20.27
CA GLU A 175 3.61 4.42 -20.79
C GLU A 175 3.98 4.25 -22.27
N LYS A 176 4.16 3.00 -22.70
CA LYS A 176 4.64 2.73 -24.06
C LYS A 176 3.64 3.25 -25.08
N ASN A 177 4.14 4.00 -26.05
CA ASN A 177 3.36 4.65 -27.11
C ASN A 177 2.34 5.68 -26.60
N GLN A 178 2.51 6.22 -25.40
CA GLN A 178 1.67 7.29 -24.85
C GLN A 178 2.50 8.53 -24.47
N PRO A 179 1.91 9.74 -24.54
CA PRO A 179 2.57 10.93 -24.03
C PRO A 179 2.88 10.82 -22.54
N ARG A 180 4.04 11.35 -22.14
CA ARG A 180 4.42 11.46 -20.74
C ARG A 180 3.43 12.37 -20.01
N ARG A 181 2.99 11.96 -18.83
CA ARG A 181 2.01 12.71 -18.02
C ARG A 181 2.46 12.79 -16.57
N ARG A 182 1.92 13.77 -15.85
CA ARG A 182 2.05 13.84 -14.39
C ARG A 182 0.79 13.23 -13.79
N ALA A 183 0.97 12.27 -12.89
CA ALA A 183 -0.10 11.69 -12.10
C ALA A 183 0.06 12.07 -10.63
N GLU A 184 -1.02 11.98 -9.87
CA GLU A 184 -0.96 12.05 -8.42
C GLU A 184 -0.25 10.81 -7.88
N ASN A 185 0.71 11.03 -7.00
CA ASN A 185 1.34 9.95 -6.27
C ASN A 185 0.55 9.74 -4.98
N VAL A 186 -0.15 8.61 -4.88
CA VAL A 186 -0.98 8.27 -3.71
C VAL A 186 -0.52 6.96 -3.05
N ILE A 187 0.68 6.49 -3.43
CA ILE A 187 1.20 5.18 -3.05
C ILE A 187 1.73 5.19 -1.61
N ASN A 188 1.42 4.15 -0.86
CA ASN A 188 2.00 3.84 0.45
C ASN A 188 2.71 2.49 0.36
N THR A 189 3.92 2.36 0.91
CA THR A 189 4.78 1.19 0.67
C THR A 189 5.05 0.36 1.90
N ILE A 190 5.03 -0.97 1.72
CA ILE A 190 5.68 -1.92 2.62
C ILE A 190 6.85 -2.57 1.88
N ILE A 191 8.03 -2.51 2.47
CA ILE A 191 9.25 -3.11 1.95
C ILE A 191 9.48 -4.44 2.67
N VAL A 192 9.51 -5.53 1.91
CA VAL A 192 9.76 -6.88 2.40
C VAL A 192 11.17 -7.30 1.99
N THR A 193 12.00 -7.65 2.97
CA THR A 193 13.39 -8.01 2.71
C THR A 193 13.95 -9.05 3.68
N ASN A 194 14.85 -9.88 3.15
CA ASN A 194 15.64 -10.83 3.94
C ASN A 194 16.98 -10.23 4.40
N ASN A 195 17.35 -9.05 3.88
CA ASN A 195 18.58 -8.36 4.26
C ASN A 195 18.36 -7.55 5.54
N ASP A 196 19.27 -7.65 6.51
CA ASP A 196 19.23 -6.83 7.73
C ASP A 196 19.53 -5.36 7.46
N TYR A 197 20.20 -5.06 6.35
CA TYR A 197 20.60 -3.71 5.95
C TYR A 197 20.12 -3.43 4.52
N PRO A 198 18.79 -3.35 4.28
CA PRO A 198 18.23 -3.22 2.95
C PRO A 198 18.47 -1.82 2.36
N ILE A 199 18.43 -0.78 3.20
CA ILE A 199 18.65 0.62 2.84
C ILE A 199 19.53 1.28 3.90
N GLN A 200 20.31 2.28 3.49
CA GLN A 200 21.09 3.14 4.41
C GLN A 200 20.24 4.35 4.78
N LEU A 201 19.90 4.49 6.06
CA LEU A 201 19.07 5.59 6.57
C LEU A 201 19.96 6.75 7.03
N ASP A 202 19.43 7.97 7.05
CA ASP A 202 20.11 9.06 7.76
C ASP A 202 19.71 9.02 9.24
N ASN A 203 20.57 9.54 10.14
CA ASN A 203 20.28 9.60 11.58
C ASN A 203 18.97 10.32 11.94
N SER A 204 18.51 11.24 11.07
CA SER A 204 17.27 12.00 11.22
C SER A 204 16.09 11.40 10.45
N ASP A 205 16.21 10.19 9.90
CA ASP A 205 15.16 9.62 9.05
C ASP A 205 13.95 9.11 9.86
N GLY A 206 12.93 9.98 9.93
CA GLY A 206 11.63 9.73 10.54
C GLY A 206 10.60 9.08 9.61
N ARG A 207 10.98 8.49 8.46
CA ARG A 207 10.00 7.97 7.47
C ARG A 207 9.77 6.47 7.52
N TYR A 208 10.64 5.72 8.19
CA TYR A 208 10.58 4.27 8.19
C TYR A 208 10.30 3.69 9.56
N LEU A 209 9.24 2.88 9.65
CA LEU A 209 9.10 1.88 10.72
C LEU A 209 9.87 0.64 10.29
N VAL A 210 10.82 0.18 11.10
CA VAL A 210 11.65 -0.98 10.76
C VAL A 210 11.33 -2.09 11.72
N ILE A 211 10.89 -3.24 11.21
CA ILE A 211 10.42 -4.35 12.02
C ILE A 211 11.19 -5.60 11.64
N LYS A 212 11.92 -6.16 12.60
CA LYS A 212 12.52 -7.47 12.47
C LYS A 212 11.53 -8.53 12.94
N CYS A 213 10.77 -9.14 12.03
CA CYS A 213 9.62 -10.00 12.34
C CYS A 213 10.03 -11.32 13.07
N LYS A 214 9.12 -11.90 13.87
CA LYS A 214 9.37 -13.13 14.63
C LYS A 214 9.17 -14.35 13.72
N ALA A 215 10.05 -15.34 13.82
CA ALA A 215 9.96 -16.61 13.09
C ALA A 215 8.93 -17.57 13.71
N VAL A 216 7.67 -17.16 13.76
CA VAL A 216 6.55 -18.00 14.19
C VAL A 216 6.05 -18.82 12.99
N HIS A 217 5.56 -20.04 13.23
CA HIS A 217 4.96 -20.92 12.23
C HIS A 217 5.91 -21.48 11.14
N ARG A 218 7.21 -21.56 11.41
CA ARG A 218 8.18 -22.10 10.43
C ARG A 218 7.90 -23.58 10.14
N GLY A 219 7.46 -23.86 8.90
CA GLY A 219 7.13 -25.23 8.47
C GLY A 219 5.72 -25.69 8.86
N GLU A 220 4.89 -24.82 9.46
CA GLU A 220 3.52 -25.14 9.84
C GLU A 220 2.56 -24.99 8.64
N HIS A 221 2.60 -25.97 7.74
CA HIS A 221 1.77 -25.97 6.54
C HIS A 221 0.27 -25.89 6.84
N GLU A 222 -0.20 -26.53 7.90
CA GLU A 222 -1.61 -26.50 8.31
C GLU A 222 -2.09 -25.10 8.69
N TYR A 223 -1.26 -24.35 9.43
CA TYR A 223 -1.55 -22.96 9.79
C TYR A 223 -1.75 -22.11 8.54
N PHE A 224 -0.80 -22.16 7.58
CA PHE A 224 -0.92 -21.36 6.36
C PHE A 224 -2.07 -21.81 5.46
N ASN A 225 -2.37 -23.11 5.43
CA ASN A 225 -3.53 -23.63 4.70
C ASN A 225 -4.83 -23.12 5.32
N LYS A 226 -4.94 -23.13 6.65
CA LYS A 226 -6.11 -22.60 7.37
C LYS A 226 -6.25 -21.09 7.13
N LEU A 227 -5.17 -20.34 7.31
CA LEU A 227 -5.13 -18.90 7.06
C LEU A 227 -5.55 -18.57 5.61
N SER A 228 -4.96 -19.25 4.61
CA SER A 228 -5.26 -18.98 3.20
C SER A 228 -6.69 -19.37 2.83
N LYS A 229 -7.23 -20.45 3.40
CA LYS A 229 -8.63 -20.84 3.18
C LYS A 229 -9.61 -19.87 3.84
N GLY A 230 -9.23 -19.26 4.95
CA GLY A 230 -10.03 -18.26 5.65
C GLY A 230 -10.04 -16.90 4.96
N MET A 231 -9.14 -16.62 4.02
CA MET A 231 -9.07 -15.35 3.26
C MET A 231 -10.03 -15.34 2.08
N ASP A 232 -11.33 -15.49 2.35
CA ASP A 232 -12.42 -15.39 1.36
C ASP A 232 -13.07 -13.99 1.35
N LYS A 233 -14.16 -13.82 0.58
CA LYS A 233 -14.88 -12.54 0.52
C LYS A 233 -15.34 -12.08 1.91
N ASP A 234 -15.84 -12.99 2.73
CA ASP A 234 -16.39 -12.69 4.05
C ASP A 234 -15.29 -12.17 4.98
N PHE A 235 -14.09 -12.78 4.93
CA PHE A 235 -12.91 -12.25 5.60
C PHE A 235 -12.57 -10.82 5.15
N TYR A 236 -12.53 -10.56 3.84
CA TYR A 236 -12.12 -9.24 3.34
C TYR A 236 -13.17 -8.15 3.59
N ASP A 237 -14.47 -8.46 3.54
CA ASP A 237 -15.53 -7.54 3.93
C ASP A 237 -15.37 -7.14 5.41
N ASN A 238 -15.12 -8.12 6.29
CA ASN A 238 -14.85 -7.87 7.71
C ASN A 238 -13.54 -7.12 7.95
N LEU A 239 -12.46 -7.47 7.24
CA LEU A 239 -11.16 -6.81 7.37
C LEU A 239 -11.21 -5.35 6.93
N LEU A 240 -11.85 -5.08 5.78
CA LEU A 240 -12.05 -3.72 5.30
C LEU A 240 -12.90 -2.92 6.29
N THR A 241 -14.00 -3.52 6.78
CA THR A 241 -14.89 -2.86 7.75
C THR A 241 -14.16 -2.54 9.06
N PHE A 242 -13.32 -3.45 9.55
CA PHE A 242 -12.46 -3.24 10.71
C PHE A 242 -11.58 -1.99 10.53
N PHE A 243 -10.88 -1.87 9.39
CA PHE A 243 -10.03 -0.71 9.13
C PHE A 243 -10.80 0.58 8.86
N LEU A 244 -11.96 0.51 8.21
CA LEU A 244 -12.79 1.69 7.95
C LEU A 244 -13.46 2.26 9.20
N ASN A 245 -13.72 1.42 10.21
CA ASN A 245 -14.36 1.85 11.47
C ASN A 245 -13.36 2.19 12.58
N ARG A 246 -12.07 1.92 12.37
CA ARG A 246 -11.03 2.16 13.37
C ARG A 246 -10.85 3.66 13.65
N ASP A 247 -10.86 4.07 14.92
CA ASP A 247 -10.59 5.46 15.29
C ASP A 247 -9.10 5.79 15.11
N ILE A 248 -8.82 6.66 14.14
CA ILE A 248 -7.49 7.19 13.85
C ILE A 248 -7.43 8.72 14.02
N SER A 249 -8.40 9.33 14.71
CA SER A 249 -8.50 10.79 14.88
C SER A 249 -7.26 11.43 15.50
N LYS A 250 -6.52 10.67 16.32
CA LYS A 250 -5.27 11.08 16.98
C LYS A 250 -4.01 10.49 16.35
N PHE A 251 -4.15 9.73 15.26
CA PHE A 251 -3.02 9.06 14.63
C PHE A 251 -2.26 10.03 13.72
N ASP A 252 -0.97 10.21 14.03
CA ASP A 252 -0.03 10.85 13.13
C ASP A 252 0.92 9.78 12.55
N PRO A 253 0.85 9.48 11.24
CA PRO A 253 1.73 8.50 10.62
C PRO A 253 3.22 8.82 10.75
N THR A 254 3.60 10.07 11.06
CA THR A 254 4.99 10.49 11.23
C THR A 254 5.55 10.18 12.62
N TYR A 255 4.70 9.85 13.59
CA TYR A 255 5.12 9.41 14.93
C TYR A 255 5.41 7.91 14.93
N ILE A 256 6.58 7.58 14.36
CA ILE A 256 7.03 6.20 14.19
C ILE A 256 7.67 5.65 15.48
N PRO A 257 7.21 4.49 16.00
CA PRO A 257 7.86 3.81 17.12
C PRO A 257 9.33 3.49 16.85
N MET A 258 10.19 3.72 17.84
CA MET A 258 11.61 3.41 17.73
C MET A 258 11.87 1.95 18.08
N THR A 259 12.20 1.14 17.07
CA THR A 259 12.49 -0.28 17.25
C THR A 259 13.99 -0.57 17.37
N GLU A 260 14.35 -1.70 17.97
CA GLU A 260 15.74 -2.17 17.99
C GLU A 260 16.31 -2.38 16.57
N ALA A 261 15.47 -2.82 15.62
CA ALA A 261 15.86 -2.98 14.23
C ALA A 261 16.21 -1.62 13.58
N LYS A 262 15.43 -0.58 13.89
CA LYS A 262 15.72 0.79 13.43
C LYS A 262 17.01 1.32 14.06
N LYS A 263 17.20 1.15 15.37
CA LYS A 263 18.45 1.54 16.07
C LYS A 263 19.68 0.88 15.44
N GLN A 264 19.57 -0.42 15.12
CA GLN A 264 20.62 -1.15 14.42
C GLN A 264 20.94 -0.49 13.07
N LEU A 265 19.95 -0.25 12.19
CA LEU A 265 20.20 0.41 10.91
C LEU A 265 20.91 1.77 11.04
N LEU A 266 20.50 2.59 12.02
CA LEU A 266 21.10 3.90 12.26
C LEU A 266 22.55 3.81 12.73
N SER A 267 22.95 2.73 13.44
CA SER A 267 24.34 2.53 13.86
C SER A 267 25.32 2.19 12.73
N PHE A 268 24.83 1.74 11.57
CA PHE A 268 25.64 1.45 10.37
C PHE A 268 25.57 2.57 9.32
N SER A 269 24.97 3.71 9.68
CA SER A 269 24.73 4.83 8.77
C SER A 269 25.93 5.76 8.66
#